data_AF-W4KF60-F1
#
_entry.id   AF-W4KF60-F1
#
_cell.length_a   1.000
_cell.length_b   1.000
_cell.length_c   1.000
_cell.angle_alpha   90.00
_cell.angle_beta   90.00
_cell.angle_gamma   90.00
#
_symmetry.space_group_name_H-M   'P 1'
#
loop_
_entity.id
_entity.type
_entity.pdbx_description
1 polymer ?
#
loop_
_entity_poly.entity_id
_entity_poly.type
_entity_poly.pdbx_seq_one_letter_code
_entity_poly.pdbx_strand_id
1 'polypeptide(L)' 'MSMRRTFMKHWFAVEAIPIWSVVGLAVVGGGWYVSRLARGPNVVWTKNNPTPWNTVGQNENLKMLSVNQKFEKSWSRDKL' A
#
# COMPACT_ATOMS: atom_id res chain seq x y z
N MET A 1 -8.21 26.16 32.48
CA MET A 1 -8.62 25.24 31.38
C MET A 1 -7.38 24.54 30.84
N SER A 2 -7.37 23.22 30.72
CA SER A 2 -6.22 22.47 30.20
C SER A 2 -6.00 22.78 28.72
N MET A 3 -4.78 23.16 28.34
CA MET A 3 -4.34 23.46 26.96
C MET A 3 -4.75 22.37 25.94
N ARG A 4 -4.86 21.12 26.39
CA ARG A 4 -5.33 19.99 25.58
C ARG A 4 -6.80 20.11 25.14
N ARG A 5 -7.69 20.65 25.97
CA ARG A 5 -9.11 20.81 25.62
C ARG A 5 -9.32 21.86 24.53
N THR A 6 -8.54 22.93 24.57
CA THR A 6 -8.60 24.01 23.56
C THR A 6 -8.13 23.50 22.20
N PHE A 7 -7.06 22.71 22.17
CA PHE A 7 -6.55 22.11 20.93
C PHE A 7 -7.53 21.08 20.34
N MET A 8 -8.05 20.16 21.16
CA MET A 8 -8.97 19.10 20.70
C MET A 8 -10.30 19.65 20.17
N LYS A 9 -10.76 20.82 20.64
CA LYS A 9 -12.03 21.43 20.18
C LYS A 9 -12.08 21.63 18.67
N HIS A 10 -10.96 22.01 18.04
CA HIS A 10 -10.90 22.28 16.61
C HIS A 10 -10.70 21.00 15.78
N TRP A 11 -9.96 20.03 16.31
CA TRP A 11 -9.72 18.75 15.63
C TRP A 11 -10.96 17.83 15.61
N PHE A 12 -11.80 17.92 16.65
CA PHE A 12 -13.04 17.16 16.80
C PHE A 12 -14.29 17.99 16.48
N ALA A 13 -14.15 19.14 15.81
CA ALA A 13 -15.30 19.84 15.25
C ALA A 13 -15.96 18.95 14.19
N VAL A 14 -17.30 18.85 14.22
CA VAL A 14 -18.09 18.01 13.29
C VAL A 14 -17.76 18.30 11.82
N GLU A 15 -17.45 19.56 11.52
CA GLU A 15 -17.08 20.02 10.16
C GLU A 15 -15.65 19.63 9.77
N ALA A 16 -14.74 19.50 10.74
CA ALA A 16 -13.33 19.19 10.49
C ALA A 16 -13.08 17.69 10.31
N ILE A 17 -13.86 16.84 10.99
CA ILE A 17 -13.72 15.37 10.95
C ILE A 17 -13.73 14.82 9.52
N PRO A 18 -14.69 15.17 8.64
CA PRO A 18 -14.69 14.66 7.27
C PRO A 18 -13.44 15.05 6.47
N ILE A 19 -12.95 16.29 6.66
CA ILE A 19 -11.83 16.85 5.90
C ILE A 19 -10.56 16.06 6.18
N TRP A 20 -10.12 16.00 7.45
CA TRP A 20 -8.88 15.31 7.77
C TRP A 20 -9.01 13.80 7.64
N SER A 21 -10.23 13.23 7.75
CA SER A 21 -10.46 11.80 7.51
C SER A 21 -10.20 11.42 6.07
N VAL A 22 -10.76 12.15 5.09
CA VAL A 22 -10.54 11.87 3.67
C VAL A 22 -9.08 12.08 3.28
N VAL A 23 -8.46 13.16 3.75
CA VAL A 23 -7.03 13.44 3.50
C VAL A 23 -6.16 12.35 4.14
N GLY A 24 -6.45 11.96 5.38
CA GLY A 24 -5.74 10.91 6.10
C GLY A 24 -5.83 9.57 5.37
N LEU A 25 -7.04 9.18 4.93
CA LEU A 25 -7.24 7.97 4.13
C LEU A 25 -6.48 8.02 2.80
N ALA A 26 -6.46 9.16 2.12
CA ALA A 26 -5.74 9.31 0.86
C ALA A 26 -4.22 9.18 1.05
N VAL A 27 -3.66 9.83 2.07
CA VAL A 27 -2.21 9.77 2.35
C VAL A 27 -1.80 8.37 2.79
N VAL A 28 -2.56 7.74 3.70
CA VAL A 28 -2.28 6.39 4.18
C VAL A 28 -2.44 5.37 3.04
N GLY A 29 -3.53 5.44 2.29
CA GLY A 29 -3.79 4.55 1.16
C GLY A 29 -2.76 4.69 0.04
N GLY A 30 -2.42 5.93 -0.31
CA GLY A 30 -1.37 6.23 -1.30
C GLY A 30 0.01 5.74 -0.86
N GLY A 31 0.40 6.04 0.38
CA GLY A 31 1.67 5.57 0.95
C GLY A 31 1.76 4.04 0.99
N TRP A 32 0.70 3.37 1.43
CA TRP A 32 0.61 1.91 1.40
C TRP A 32 0.76 1.37 -0.03
N TYR A 33 0.04 1.94 -0.99
CA TYR A 33 0.05 1.48 -2.38
C TYR A 33 1.43 1.65 -3.03
N VAL A 34 2.09 2.79 -2.81
CA VAL A 34 3.47 3.03 -3.27
C VAL A 34 4.43 2.02 -2.64
N SER A 35 4.31 1.76 -1.34
CA SER A 35 5.15 0.76 -0.66
C SER A 35 5.01 -0.64 -1.27
N ARG A 36 3.78 -1.01 -1.68
CA ARG A 36 3.48 -2.27 -2.36
C ARG A 36 4.08 -2.31 -3.76
N LEU A 37 3.98 -1.22 -4.53
CA LEU A 37 4.60 -1.12 -5.87
C LEU A 37 6.13 -1.20 -5.81
N ALA A 38 6.74 -0.52 -4.85
CA ALA A 38 8.18 -0.52 -4.64
C ALA A 38 8.75 -1.92 -4.30
N ARG A 39 7.89 -2.83 -3.82
CA ARG A 39 8.24 -4.21 -3.45
C ARG A 39 7.81 -5.26 -4.49
N GLY A 40 7.41 -4.82 -5.68
CA GLY A 40 7.01 -5.72 -6.77
C GLY A 40 8.20 -6.45 -7.42
N PRO A 41 7.93 -7.56 -8.14
CA PRO A 41 8.96 -8.41 -8.75
C PRO A 41 9.78 -7.71 -9.84
N ASN A 42 9.32 -6.57 -10.37
CA ASN A 42 10.03 -5.83 -11.41
C ASN A 42 11.05 -4.81 -10.86
N VAL A 43 10.94 -4.45 -9.58
CA VAL A 43 11.61 -3.26 -9.02
C VAL A 43 12.71 -3.64 -8.03
N VAL A 44 12.59 -4.76 -7.32
CA VAL A 44 13.49 -5.09 -6.20
C VAL A 44 14.69 -5.90 -6.70
N TRP A 45 15.77 -5.19 -7.02
CA TRP A 45 17.06 -5.79 -7.33
C TRP A 45 17.79 -5.99 -6.02
N THR A 46 18.14 -7.24 -5.68
CA THR A 46 19.01 -7.53 -4.54
C THR A 46 20.33 -8.07 -5.03
N LYS A 47 21.39 -7.96 -4.22
CA LYS A 47 22.70 -8.56 -4.56
C LYS A 47 22.59 -10.06 -4.83
N ASN A 48 21.64 -10.74 -4.18
CA ASN A 48 21.40 -12.17 -4.31
C ASN A 48 20.44 -12.51 -5.47
N ASN A 49 19.70 -11.54 -6.00
CA ASN A 49 18.77 -11.71 -7.11
C ASN A 49 18.81 -10.52 -8.08
N PRO A 50 19.78 -10.50 -9.01
CA PRO A 50 19.95 -9.43 -9.98
C PRO A 50 18.90 -9.45 -11.11
N THR A 51 18.07 -10.48 -11.20
CA THR A 51 17.05 -10.64 -12.24
C THR A 51 15.68 -10.97 -11.63
N PRO A 52 15.08 -10.05 -10.86
CA PRO A 52 13.92 -10.36 -10.02
C PRO A 52 12.68 -10.81 -10.81
N TRP A 53 12.57 -10.44 -12.08
CA TRP A 53 11.52 -10.91 -13.00
C TRP A 53 11.56 -12.43 -13.26
N ASN A 54 12.70 -13.09 -13.13
CA ASN A 54 12.82 -14.54 -13.33
C ASN A 54 12.17 -15.37 -12.19
N THR A 55 11.72 -14.72 -11.11
CA THR A 55 11.02 -15.39 -10.01
C THR A 55 9.51 -15.53 -10.24
N VAL A 56 8.98 -14.91 -11.29
CA VAL A 56 7.55 -14.91 -11.58
C VAL A 56 7.22 -16.06 -12.53
N GLY A 57 6.29 -16.93 -12.13
CA GLY A 57 5.74 -17.97 -13.00
C GLY A 57 4.68 -17.43 -13.96
N GLN A 58 4.54 -18.03 -15.15
CA GLN A 58 3.50 -17.66 -16.13
C GLN A 58 2.07 -17.81 -15.60
N ASN A 59 1.84 -18.72 -14.65
CA ASN A 59 0.53 -18.99 -14.07
C ASN A 59 0.26 -18.18 -12.79
N GLU A 60 1.14 -17.24 -12.43
CA GLU A 60 1.04 -16.45 -11.21
C GLU A 60 0.42 -15.07 -11.46
N ASN A 61 -0.48 -14.66 -10.58
CA ASN A 61 -1.02 -13.32 -10.57
C ASN A 61 -0.08 -12.36 -9.82
N LEU A 62 0.39 -11.33 -10.53
CA LEU A 62 1.14 -10.21 -9.97
C LEU A 62 0.24 -9.02 -9.57
N LYS A 63 -0.98 -8.99 -10.10
CA LYS A 63 -1.91 -7.89 -9.88
C LYS A 63 -2.60 -8.09 -8.53
N MET A 64 -2.86 -6.97 -7.85
CA MET A 64 -3.65 -6.98 -6.62
C MET A 64 -5.09 -7.41 -6.88
N LEU A 65 -5.59 -7.16 -8.08
CA LEU A 65 -6.94 -7.55 -8.49
C LEU A 65 -6.91 -8.01 -9.95
N SER A 66 -7.50 -9.17 -10.22
CA SER A 66 -7.87 -9.60 -11.56
C SER A 66 -9.38 -9.83 -11.61
N VAL A 67 -10.09 -9.08 -12.46
CA VAL A 67 -11.55 -9.19 -12.55
C VAL A 67 -11.94 -10.39 -13.42
N ASN A 68 -11.34 -10.50 -14.60
CA ASN A 68 -11.72 -11.51 -15.60
C ASN A 68 -10.67 -12.63 -15.77
N GLN A 69 -9.46 -12.46 -15.23
CA GLN A 69 -8.39 -13.44 -15.41
C GLN A 69 -8.29 -14.37 -14.21
N LYS A 70 -8.26 -15.68 -14.50
CA LYS A 70 -8.04 -16.74 -13.53
C LYS A 70 -6.59 -17.15 -13.59
N PHE A 71 -5.93 -17.08 -12.45
CA PHE A 71 -4.57 -17.54 -12.26
C PHE A 71 -4.61 -18.70 -11.28
N GLU A 72 -3.70 -19.66 -11.44
CA GLU A 72 -3.62 -20.83 -10.54
C GLU A 72 -3.03 -20.44 -9.18
N LYS A 73 -2.16 -19.42 -9.18
CA LYS A 73 -1.36 -19.03 -8.01
C LYS A 73 -1.26 -17.51 -7.91
N SER A 74 -0.96 -17.01 -6.72
CA SER A 74 -0.56 -15.63 -6.49
C SER A 74 0.93 -15.61 -6.18
N TRP A 75 1.65 -14.66 -6.77
CA TRP A 75 3.07 -14.50 -6.52
C TRP A 75 3.31 -14.00 -5.08
N SER A 76 4.22 -14.66 -4.37
CA SER A 76 4.68 -14.27 -3.04
C SER A 76 6.17 -13.94 -3.04
N ARG A 77 6.55 -13.00 -2.18
CA ARG A 77 7.94 -12.60 -1.97
C ARG A 77 8.52 -13.35 -0.78
N ASP A 78 8.93 -14.60 -0.99
CA ASP A 78 9.47 -15.44 0.09
C ASP A 78 10.97 -15.21 0.33
N LYS A 79 11.67 -14.55 -0.61
CA LYS A 79 13.12 -14.31 -0.56
C LYS A 79 13.39 -12.81 -0.48
N LEU A 80 13.91 -12.38 0.67
CA LEU A 80 14.45 -11.04 0.93
C LEU A 80 15.98 -11.09 0.89
#